data_AF-A0A7Y5X168-F1
#
_entry.id   AF-A0A7Y5X168-F1
#
_cell.length_a   1.000
_cell.length_b   1.000
_cell.length_c   1.000
_cell.angle_alpha   90.00
_cell.angle_beta   90.00
_cell.angle_gamma   90.00
#
_symmetry.space_group_name_H-M   'P 1'
#
loop_
_entity.id
_entity.type
_entity.pdbx_description
1 polymer ?
#
loop_
_entity_poly.entity_id
_entity_poly.type
_entity_poly.pdbx_seq_one_letter_code
_entity_poly.pdbx_strand_id
1 'polypeptide(L)'
;MVVEAQRLPAETLAWAAAEVAGSGDLRSALGALARAAAEVTRADLAVVRVLDLEGQLVARAIAPQGSALGAEVAGTRTACDRVAAGAIPE
;
A
#
# COMPACT_ATOMS: atom_id res chain seq x y z
N MET A 1 -8.20 -9.90 -31.12
CA MET A 1 -7.26 -8.97 -30.48
C MET A 1 -8.02 -8.27 -29.36
N VAL A 2 -7.93 -8.79 -28.13
CA VAL A 2 -8.59 -8.20 -26.96
C VAL A 2 -7.60 -7.19 -26.38
N VAL A 3 -7.90 -5.91 -26.51
CA VAL A 3 -7.17 -4.87 -25.77
C VAL A 3 -7.79 -4.88 -24.37
N GLU A 4 -7.04 -5.34 -23.37
CA GLU A 4 -7.45 -5.11 -21.98
C GLU A 4 -7.53 -3.60 -21.79
N ALA A 5 -8.75 -3.09 -21.61
CA ALA A 5 -8.96 -1.70 -21.28
C ALA A 5 -8.36 -1.46 -19.89
N GLN A 6 -7.14 -0.96 -19.83
CA GLN A 6 -6.52 -0.52 -18.60
C GLN A 6 -7.36 0.64 -18.04
N ARG A 7 -7.73 0.52 -16.77
CA ARG A 7 -8.43 1.59 -16.05
C ARG A 7 -7.56 2.84 -16.02
N LEU A 8 -8.19 4.00 -16.09
CA LEU A 8 -7.52 5.25 -15.80
C LEU A 8 -7.12 5.30 -14.32
N PRO A 9 -6.03 5.98 -13.94
CA PRO A 9 -5.60 6.08 -12.54
C PRO A 9 -6.69 6.51 -11.55
N ALA A 10 -7.55 7.44 -11.96
CA ALA A 10 -8.68 7.90 -11.16
C ALA A 10 -9.74 6.80 -10.95
N GLU A 11 -9.94 5.93 -11.93
CA GLU A 11 -10.89 4.80 -11.84
C GLU A 11 -10.34 3.72 -10.90
N THR A 12 -9.03 3.44 -10.94
CA THR A 12 -8.38 2.52 -9.99
C THR A 12 -8.49 3.03 -8.56
N LEU A 13 -8.29 4.34 -8.32
CA LEU A 13 -8.48 4.96 -7.00
C LEU A 13 -9.94 4.93 -6.54
N ALA A 14 -10.89 5.28 -7.42
CA ALA A 14 -12.31 5.26 -7.09
C ALA A 14 -12.80 3.85 -6.72
N TRP A 15 -12.31 2.84 -7.43
CA TRP A 15 -12.61 1.45 -7.12
C TRP A 15 -12.03 1.03 -5.76
N ALA A 16 -10.76 1.35 -5.47
CA ALA A 16 -10.16 1.09 -4.17
C ALA A 16 -10.89 1.81 -3.03
N ALA A 17 -11.36 3.04 -3.25
CA ALA A 17 -12.17 3.77 -2.27
C ALA A 17 -13.51 3.07 -2.00
N ALA A 18 -14.15 2.51 -3.03
CA ALA A 18 -15.37 1.72 -2.87
C ALA A 18 -15.11 0.41 -2.11
N GLU A 19 -13.99 -0.28 -2.37
CA GLU A 19 -13.59 -1.47 -1.60
C GLU A 19 -13.33 -1.14 -0.13
N VAL A 20 -12.61 -0.04 0.15
CA VAL A 20 -12.36 0.44 1.51
C VAL A 20 -13.68 0.76 2.22
N ALA A 21 -14.58 1.50 1.57
CA ALA A 21 -15.89 1.86 2.13
C ALA A 21 -16.81 0.64 2.36
N GLY A 22 -16.67 -0.41 1.54
CA GLY A 22 -17.40 -1.67 1.67
C GLY A 22 -16.73 -2.70 2.60
N SER A 23 -15.50 -2.46 3.05
CA SER A 23 -14.77 -3.40 3.90
C SER A 23 -15.25 -3.35 5.35
N GLY A 24 -15.46 -4.53 5.94
CA GLY A 24 -15.79 -4.67 7.37
C GLY A 24 -14.55 -4.69 8.28
N ASP A 25 -13.35 -4.79 7.71
CA ASP A 25 -12.10 -4.89 8.44
C ASP A 25 -10.97 -4.06 7.81
N LEU A 26 -10.14 -3.47 8.68
CA LEU A 26 -9.06 -2.56 8.30
C LEU A 26 -7.97 -3.23 7.45
N ARG A 27 -7.74 -4.54 7.59
CA ARG A 27 -6.67 -5.22 6.84
C ARG A 27 -7.02 -5.27 5.36
N SER A 28 -8.27 -5.62 5.04
CA SER A 28 -8.77 -5.64 3.66
C SER A 28 -8.68 -4.25 3.02
N ALA A 29 -9.09 -3.19 3.73
CA ALA A 29 -8.99 -1.80 3.28
C ALA A 29 -7.54 -1.39 2.92
N LEU A 30 -6.58 -1.66 3.82
CA LEU A 30 -5.18 -1.30 3.59
C LEU A 30 -4.57 -2.09 2.42
N GLY A 31 -5.00 -3.34 2.22
CA GLY A 31 -4.63 -4.16 1.07
C GLY A 31 -5.06 -3.56 -0.27
N ALA A 32 -6.32 -3.10 -0.35
CA ALA A 32 -6.84 -2.42 -1.54
C ALA A 32 -6.05 -1.14 -1.87
N LEU A 33 -5.72 -0.35 -0.84
CA LEU A 33 -4.91 0.86 -0.99
C LEU A 33 -3.49 0.55 -1.50
N ALA A 34 -2.80 -0.43 -0.92
CA ALA A 34 -1.46 -0.81 -1.34
C ALA A 34 -1.45 -1.27 -2.81
N ARG A 35 -2.44 -2.07 -3.21
CA ARG A 35 -2.58 -2.55 -4.59
C ARG A 35 -2.83 -1.40 -5.56
N ALA A 36 -3.79 -0.53 -5.26
CA ALA A 36 -4.11 0.61 -6.10
C ALA A 36 -2.92 1.57 -6.25
N ALA A 37 -2.17 1.79 -5.17
CA ALA A 37 -0.95 2.60 -5.21
C ALA A 37 0.10 1.99 -6.14
N ALA A 38 0.39 0.69 -6.01
CA ALA A 38 1.33 0.01 -6.90
C ALA A 38 0.90 0.09 -8.37
N GLU A 39 -0.39 -0.15 -8.66
CA GLU A 39 -0.95 -0.12 -10.02
C GLU A 39 -0.86 1.29 -10.65
N VAL A 40 -1.29 2.32 -9.91
CA VAL A 40 -1.32 3.70 -10.41
C VAL A 40 0.08 4.27 -10.62
N THR A 41 0.99 3.97 -9.70
CA THR A 41 2.38 4.48 -9.76
C THR A 41 3.30 3.61 -10.61
N ARG A 42 2.85 2.41 -10.99
CA ARG A 42 3.67 1.35 -11.59
C ARG A 42 4.91 1.02 -10.73
N ALA A 43 4.79 1.15 -9.41
CA ALA A 43 5.86 0.77 -8.51
C ALA A 43 5.97 -0.75 -8.42
N ASP A 44 7.20 -1.25 -8.36
CA ASP A 44 7.48 -2.67 -8.15
C ASP A 44 7.03 -3.15 -6.75
N LEU A 45 6.95 -2.21 -5.80
CA LEU A 45 6.47 -2.44 -4.44
C LEU A 45 5.74 -1.19 -3.92
N ALA A 46 4.56 -1.40 -3.34
CA ALA A 46 3.88 -0.40 -2.53
C ALA A 46 3.63 -0.95 -1.12
N VAL A 47 3.90 -0.12 -0.11
CA VAL A 47 3.74 -0.51 1.29
C VAL A 47 2.95 0.56 2.03
N VAL A 48 1.84 0.16 2.64
CA VAL A 48 1.05 1.01 3.53
C VAL A 48 1.53 0.79 4.96
N ARG A 49 2.05 1.85 5.56
CA ARG A 49 2.45 1.87 6.97
C ARG A 49 1.44 2.62 7.81
N VAL A 50 1.20 2.12 9.02
CA VAL A 50 0.30 2.73 10.00
C VAL A 50 1.10 3.10 11.23
N LEU A 51 0.88 4.30 11.74
CA LEU A 51 1.49 4.80 12.97
C LEU A 51 0.95 4.00 14.17
N ASP A 52 1.84 3.46 14.99
CA ASP A 52 1.50 2.84 16.26
C ASP A 52 1.62 3.83 17.44
N LEU A 53 1.30 3.35 18.64
CA LEU A 53 1.34 4.15 19.87
C LEU A 53 2.77 4.50 20.32
N GLU A 54 3.78 3.83 19.75
CA GLU A 54 5.21 4.05 20.03
C GLU A 54 5.84 5.04 19.03
N GLY A 55 5.02 5.69 18.19
CA GLY A 55 5.48 6.63 17.17
C GLY A 55 6.16 5.96 15.97
N GLN A 56 6.01 4.64 15.80
CA GLN A 56 6.60 3.89 14.71
C GLN A 56 5.59 3.66 13.59
N LEU A 57 6.03 3.81 12.35
CA LEU A 57 5.29 3.44 11.15
C LEU A 57 5.53 1.95 10.86
N VAL A 58 4.51 1.14 11.10
CA VAL A 58 4.57 -0.32 10.93
C VAL A 58 3.96 -0.73 9.60
N ALA A 59 4.65 -1.56 8.82
CA ALA A 59 4.09 -2.11 7.58
C ALA A 59 2.85 -2.97 7.86
N ARG A 60 1.69 -2.60 7.29
CA ARG A 60 0.40 -3.30 7.49
C ARG A 60 -0.19 -3.89 6.22
N ALA A 61 0.13 -3.35 5.05
CA ALA A 61 -0.24 -3.92 3.77
C ALA A 61 0.85 -3.69 2.73
N ILE A 62 0.98 -4.64 1.80
CA ILE A 62 2.04 -4.68 0.80
C ILE A 62 1.45 -5.18 -0.52
N ALA A 63 1.89 -4.60 -1.63
CA ALA A 63 1.60 -5.06 -2.97
C ALA A 63 2.89 -5.08 -3.83
N PRO A 64 3.10 -6.10 -4.69
CA PRO A 64 2.23 -7.28 -4.87
C PRO A 64 2.37 -8.27 -3.70
N GLN A 65 1.25 -8.92 -3.35
CA GLN A 65 1.21 -9.94 -2.30
C GLN A 65 2.07 -11.15 -2.69
N GLY A 66 2.74 -11.75 -1.71
CA GLY A 66 3.59 -12.93 -1.92
C GLY A 66 4.92 -12.67 -2.61
N SER A 67 5.29 -11.40 -2.88
CA SER A 67 6.61 -11.06 -3.41
C SER A 67 7.71 -11.27 -2.37
N ALA A 68 8.90 -11.67 -2.81
CA ALA A 68 10.07 -11.83 -1.94
C ALA A 68 10.45 -10.50 -1.26
N LEU A 69 10.47 -9.42 -2.03
CA LEU A 69 10.71 -8.06 -1.51
C LEU A 69 9.62 -7.65 -0.51
N GLY A 70 8.36 -8.00 -0.77
CA GLY A 70 7.28 -7.78 0.18
C GLY A 70 7.45 -8.57 1.48
N ALA A 71 8.00 -9.78 1.42
CA ALA A 71 8.29 -10.59 2.60
C ALA A 71 9.43 -10.02 3.45
N GLU A 72 10.46 -9.44 2.82
CA GLU A 72 11.55 -8.73 3.51
C GLU A 72 11.03 -7.51 4.26
N VAL A 73 10.13 -6.75 3.62
CA VAL A 73 9.58 -5.52 4.20
C VAL A 73 8.45 -5.80 5.20
N ALA A 74 7.88 -7.01 5.19
CA ALA A 74 6.82 -7.40 6.11
C ALA A 74 7.33 -7.39 7.57
N GLY A 75 6.66 -6.60 8.41
CA GLY A 75 7.02 -6.47 9.83
C GLY A 75 8.08 -5.42 10.13
N THR A 76 8.62 -4.74 9.11
CA THR A 76 9.50 -3.59 9.30
C THR A 76 8.78 -2.44 10.02
N ARG A 77 9.57 -1.67 10.78
CA ARG A 77 9.14 -0.46 11.47
C ARG A 77 10.12 0.66 11.15
N THR A 78 9.62 1.88 10.99
CA THR A 78 10.47 3.06 10.84
C THR A 78 9.92 4.22 11.65
N ALA A 79 10.78 5.08 12.19
CA ALA A 79 10.33 6.22 12.97
C ALA A 79 9.62 7.23 12.07
N CYS A 80 8.45 7.73 12.51
CA CYS A 80 7.67 8.70 11.75
C CYS A 80 8.49 9.96 11.42
N ASP A 81 9.24 10.46 12.40
CA ASP A 81 10.06 11.67 12.26
C ASP A 81 11.15 11.54 11.20
N ARG A 82 11.70 10.33 11.01
CA ARG A 82 12.69 10.08 9.95
C ARG A 82 12.07 10.20 8.56
N VAL A 83 10.88 9.63 8.38
CA VAL A 83 10.15 9.71 7.12
C VAL A 83 9.71 11.14 6.84
N ALA A 84 9.23 11.86 7.86
CA ALA A 84 8.86 13.27 7.74
C ALA A 84 10.06 14.16 7.36
N ALA A 85 11.27 13.81 7.81
CA ALA A 85 12.52 14.46 7.41
C ALA A 85 13.01 14.05 6.00
N GLY A 86 12.28 13.20 5.28
CA GLY A 86 12.62 12.75 3.93
C GLY A 86 13.58 11.56 3.87
N ALA A 87 13.88 10.90 4.99
CA ALA A 87 14.70 9.70 4.97
C ALA A 87 13.93 8.53 4.35
N ILE A 88 14.60 7.77 3.47
CA ILE A 88 14.05 6.54 2.91
C ILE A 88 14.20 5.44 3.98
N PRO A 89 13.12 4.71 4.32
CA PRO A 89 13.21 3.56 5.22
C PRO A 89 14.12 2.49 4.61
N GLU A 90 15.13 2.05 5.38
CA GLU A 90 15.97 0.88 5.05
C GLU A 90 15.18 -0.43 5.16
#